data_AF-A0A346RZY2-F1
#
_entry.id   AF-A0A346RZY2-F1
#
_cell.length_a   1.000
_cell.length_b   1.000
_cell.length_c   1.000
_cell.angle_alpha   90.00
_cell.angle_beta   90.00
_cell.angle_gamma   90.00
#
_symmetry.space_group_name_H-M   'P 1'
#
loop_
_entity.id
_entity.type
_entity.pdbx_description
1 polymer ?
#
loop_
_entity_poly.entity_id
_entity_poly.type
_entity_poly.pdbx_seq_one_letter_code
_entity_poly.pdbx_strand_id
1 'polypeptide(L)'
;MESDQREHISVVINYFWGEGATSPESVNQGMAIIAYEALEEAQSCSAAYSGMKFQVPGSPVVVGSIGANHDILLIKYSDTVGKRYISFGTENTLETGGCGWSDFFEATLSEKEAHSCDQASVESFKSVFVQGTDAGIWKAADRAYYFFLPDQGSSFVFFQSNNGNLIKLESDFLDSDGFRRMLGDM
;
A
#
# COMPACT_ATOMS: atom_id res chain seq x y z
N MET A 1 -4.12 3.91 -33.73
CA MET A 1 -4.98 4.41 -32.64
C MET A 1 -6.34 4.61 -33.26
N GLU A 2 -7.31 3.87 -32.74
CA GLU A 2 -8.67 3.81 -33.28
C GLU A 2 -9.45 5.09 -32.99
N SER A 3 -10.53 5.33 -33.74
CA SER A 3 -11.38 6.52 -33.58
C SER A 3 -11.91 6.65 -32.15
N ASP A 4 -12.44 5.55 -31.59
CA ASP A 4 -13.02 5.52 -30.25
C ASP A 4 -11.98 5.87 -29.16
N GLN A 5 -10.73 5.42 -29.35
CA GLN A 5 -9.63 5.74 -28.44
C GLN A 5 -9.33 7.24 -28.47
N ARG A 6 -9.30 7.85 -29.66
CA ARG A 6 -9.08 9.29 -29.82
C ARG A 6 -10.20 10.10 -29.18
N GLU A 7 -11.44 9.64 -29.30
CA GLU A 7 -12.59 10.29 -28.67
C GLU A 7 -12.44 10.29 -27.14
N HIS A 8 -12.14 9.13 -26.54
CA HIS A 8 -11.93 9.04 -25.09
C HIS A 8 -10.77 9.90 -24.60
N ILE A 9 -9.63 9.85 -25.30
CA ILE A 9 -8.45 10.67 -24.95
C ILE A 9 -8.77 12.16 -25.07
N SER A 10 -9.55 12.58 -26.08
CA SER A 10 -9.93 13.98 -26.23
C SER A 10 -10.79 14.47 -25.07
N VAL A 11 -11.69 13.64 -24.54
CA VAL A 11 -12.51 13.97 -23.35
C VAL A 11 -11.62 14.17 -22.13
N VAL A 12 -10.66 13.27 -21.90
CA VAL A 12 -9.71 13.38 -20.80
C VAL A 12 -8.88 14.65 -20.90
N ILE A 13 -8.36 14.96 -22.07
CA ILE A 13 -7.55 16.17 -22.27
C ILE A 13 -8.38 17.43 -22.00
N ASN A 14 -9.61 17.48 -22.51
CA ASN A 14 -10.49 18.62 -22.27
C ASN A 14 -10.93 18.73 -20.80
N TYR A 15 -11.00 17.62 -20.06
CA TYR A 15 -11.25 17.64 -18.62
C TYR A 15 -10.10 18.29 -17.84
N PHE A 16 -8.85 17.92 -18.11
CA PHE A 16 -7.68 18.41 -17.36
C PHE A 16 -7.19 19.79 -17.81
N TRP A 17 -7.20 20.07 -19.12
CA TRP A 17 -6.62 21.29 -19.70
C TRP A 17 -7.66 22.28 -20.23
N GLY A 18 -8.95 21.99 -20.03
CA GLY A 18 -10.06 22.88 -20.35
C GLY A 18 -10.76 22.55 -21.66
N GLU A 19 -12.02 22.94 -21.75
CA GLU A 19 -12.85 22.72 -22.93
C GLU A 19 -12.23 23.35 -24.18
N GLY A 20 -12.10 22.56 -25.25
CA GLY A 20 -11.51 23.00 -26.53
C GLY A 20 -9.99 22.90 -26.61
N ALA A 21 -9.31 22.34 -25.59
CA ALA A 21 -7.87 22.06 -25.63
C ALA A 21 -7.49 21.08 -26.75
N THR A 22 -8.38 20.15 -27.11
CA THR A 22 -8.18 19.23 -28.24
C THR A 22 -9.51 18.74 -28.83
N SER A 23 -9.47 18.19 -30.04
CA SER A 23 -10.56 17.41 -30.65
C SER A 23 -10.10 15.97 -30.93
N PRO A 24 -11.01 15.00 -31.12
CA PRO A 24 -10.65 13.61 -31.41
C PRO A 24 -9.66 13.50 -32.59
N GLU A 25 -9.90 14.23 -33.68
CA GLU A 25 -9.06 14.22 -34.87
C GLU A 25 -7.64 14.79 -34.67
N SER A 26 -7.43 15.66 -33.66
CA SER A 26 -6.10 16.18 -33.34
C SER A 26 -5.29 15.28 -32.39
N VAL A 27 -5.91 14.24 -31.80
CA VAL A 27 -5.23 13.36 -30.85
C VAL A 27 -4.18 12.48 -31.56
N ASN A 28 -2.94 12.62 -31.11
CA ASN A 28 -1.82 11.76 -31.48
C ASN A 28 -1.32 10.93 -30.27
N GLN A 29 -0.33 10.05 -30.50
CA GLN A 29 0.20 9.18 -29.45
C GLN A 29 0.84 9.92 -28.28
N GLY A 30 1.52 11.05 -28.52
CA GLY A 30 2.12 11.84 -27.45
C GLY A 30 1.07 12.45 -26.51
N MET A 31 -0.03 12.94 -27.09
CA MET A 31 -1.18 13.42 -26.31
C MET A 31 -1.85 12.30 -25.51
N ALA A 32 -1.93 11.09 -26.09
CA ALA A 32 -2.45 9.92 -25.38
C ALA A 32 -1.63 9.60 -24.13
N ILE A 33 -0.29 9.62 -24.24
CA ILE A 33 0.62 9.38 -23.11
C ILE A 33 0.37 10.39 -21.99
N ILE A 34 0.36 11.68 -22.32
CA ILE A 34 0.13 12.76 -21.33
C ILE A 34 -1.25 12.61 -20.66
N ALA A 35 -2.28 12.25 -21.43
CA ALA A 35 -3.62 12.03 -20.89
C ALA A 35 -3.68 10.84 -19.93
N TYR A 36 -2.99 9.73 -20.25
CA TYR A 36 -2.90 8.56 -19.38
C TYR A 36 -2.13 8.86 -18.10
N GLU A 37 -0.99 9.56 -18.20
CA GLU A 37 -0.20 10.01 -17.04
C GLU A 37 -1.04 10.89 -16.11
N ALA A 38 -1.76 11.89 -16.65
CA ALA A 38 -2.62 12.76 -15.85
C ALA A 38 -3.80 12.01 -15.21
N LEU A 39 -4.38 11.02 -15.91
CA LEU A 39 -5.40 10.13 -15.36
C LEU A 39 -4.85 9.30 -14.20
N GLU A 40 -3.67 8.73 -14.36
CA GLU A 40 -3.00 7.92 -13.34
C GLU A 40 -2.67 8.76 -12.11
N GLU A 41 -2.10 9.96 -12.31
CA GLU A 41 -1.84 10.92 -11.24
C GLU A 41 -3.13 11.31 -10.51
N ALA A 42 -4.20 11.64 -11.23
CA ALA A 42 -5.50 12.00 -10.65
C ALA A 42 -6.20 10.83 -9.94
N GLN A 43 -5.86 9.59 -10.31
CA GLN A 43 -6.32 8.37 -9.64
C GLN A 43 -5.50 8.03 -8.39
N SER A 44 -4.57 8.89 -7.99
CA SER A 44 -3.78 8.73 -6.76
C SER A 44 -3.98 9.92 -5.82
N CYS A 45 -3.68 9.72 -4.55
CA CYS A 45 -3.63 10.76 -3.53
C CYS A 45 -2.37 10.56 -2.70
N SER A 46 -1.71 11.64 -2.33
CA SER A 46 -0.57 11.56 -1.41
C SER A 46 -1.06 11.51 0.04
N ALA A 47 -0.76 10.43 0.75
CA ALA A 47 -0.94 10.31 2.19
C ALA A 47 0.40 10.52 2.90
N ALA A 48 0.39 11.19 4.05
CA ALA A 48 1.58 11.35 4.89
C ALA A 48 1.32 10.74 6.27
N TYR A 49 2.24 9.88 6.72
CA TYR A 49 2.13 9.19 8.00
C TYR A 49 3.52 8.85 8.55
N SER A 50 3.74 9.03 9.86
CA SER A 50 5.03 8.79 10.54
C SER A 50 6.28 9.34 9.80
N GLY A 51 6.18 10.57 9.27
CA GLY A 51 7.28 11.21 8.54
C GLY A 51 7.58 10.62 7.16
N MET A 52 6.67 9.81 6.62
CA MET A 52 6.74 9.22 5.28
C MET A 52 5.60 9.72 4.40
N LYS A 53 5.77 9.56 3.08
CA LYS A 53 4.76 9.86 2.05
C LYS A 53 4.44 8.58 1.29
N PHE A 54 3.16 8.39 0.95
CA PHE A 54 2.63 7.21 0.28
C PHE A 54 1.69 7.65 -0.84
N GLN A 55 1.66 6.90 -1.95
CA GLN A 55 0.72 7.13 -3.06
C GLN A 55 -0.49 6.20 -2.92
N VAL A 56 -1.53 6.66 -2.25
CA VAL A 56 -2.74 5.86 -2.04
C VAL A 56 -3.68 5.99 -3.24
N PRO A 57 -4.59 5.03 -3.48
CA PRO A 57 -5.64 5.21 -4.47
C PRO A 57 -6.45 6.49 -4.23
N GLY A 58 -6.85 7.14 -5.31
CA GLY A 58 -7.65 8.35 -5.30
C GLY A 58 -9.11 8.10 -4.94
N SER A 59 -9.85 9.19 -4.77
CA SER A 59 -11.29 9.17 -4.46
C SER A 59 -11.69 8.38 -3.19
N PRO A 60 -11.05 8.63 -2.02
CA PRO A 60 -11.52 8.04 -0.77
C PRO A 60 -12.91 8.57 -0.39
N VAL A 61 -13.72 7.74 0.25
CA VAL A 61 -15.04 8.11 0.81
C VAL A 61 -14.88 8.73 2.19
N VAL A 62 -13.96 8.20 3.01
CA VAL A 62 -13.68 8.69 4.36
C VAL A 62 -12.18 8.66 4.61
N VAL A 63 -11.66 9.73 5.19
CA VAL A 63 -10.32 9.78 5.78
C VAL A 63 -10.47 10.15 7.24
N GLY A 64 -9.92 9.31 8.12
CA GLY A 64 -10.02 9.50 9.57
C GLY A 64 -8.70 9.18 10.26
N SER A 65 -8.41 9.90 11.33
CA SER A 65 -7.30 9.57 12.22
C SER A 65 -7.85 9.22 13.60
N ILE A 66 -7.34 8.13 14.17
CA ILE A 66 -7.67 7.65 15.50
C ILE A 66 -6.42 7.86 16.38
N GLY A 67 -6.25 9.10 16.84
CA GLY A 67 -5.08 9.60 17.59
C GLY A 67 -5.11 9.34 19.09
N ALA A 68 -5.62 8.17 19.51
CA ALA A 68 -5.42 7.69 20.87
C ALA A 68 -4.08 6.93 20.95
N ASN A 69 -4.00 5.85 21.72
CA ASN A 69 -2.75 5.12 21.96
C ASN A 69 -2.17 4.34 20.76
N HIS A 70 -2.80 4.39 19.58
CA HIS A 70 -2.45 3.55 18.42
C HIS A 70 -2.10 4.35 17.15
N ASP A 71 -2.18 5.69 17.20
CA ASP A 71 -1.88 6.61 16.10
C ASP A 71 -2.28 6.06 14.73
N ILE A 72 -3.56 5.80 14.48
CA ILE A 72 -4.00 5.17 13.23
C ILE A 72 -4.44 6.24 12.23
N LEU A 73 -4.05 6.10 10.97
CA LEU A 73 -4.65 6.77 9.82
C LEU A 73 -5.44 5.75 9.00
N LEU A 74 -6.75 5.94 8.87
CA LEU A 74 -7.65 5.09 8.11
C LEU A 74 -8.16 5.84 6.87
N ILE A 75 -8.05 5.20 5.72
CA ILE A 75 -8.55 5.69 4.43
C ILE A 75 -9.52 4.64 3.90
N LYS A 76 -10.78 5.02 3.70
CA LYS A 76 -11.86 4.10 3.30
C LYS A 76 -12.37 4.44 1.91
N TYR A 77 -12.59 3.41 1.09
CA TYR A 77 -13.03 3.46 -0.30
C TYR A 77 -14.40 2.79 -0.54
N SER A 78 -15.14 2.52 0.53
CA SER A 78 -16.52 2.03 0.45
C SER A 78 -17.39 2.59 1.57
N ASP A 79 -18.70 2.55 1.37
CA ASP A 79 -19.72 2.78 2.40
C ASP A 79 -19.91 1.57 3.32
N THR A 80 -19.55 0.36 2.85
CA THR A 80 -19.68 -0.90 3.58
C THR A 80 -18.69 -0.98 4.75
N VAL A 81 -19.17 -1.34 5.94
CA VAL A 81 -18.32 -1.42 7.14
C VAL A 81 -17.25 -2.51 6.98
N GLY A 82 -16.00 -2.18 7.32
CA GLY A 82 -14.87 -3.12 7.28
C GLY A 82 -14.48 -3.56 5.87
N LYS A 83 -14.87 -2.79 4.83
CA LYS A 83 -14.56 -3.11 3.43
C LYS A 83 -13.85 -1.99 2.70
N ARG A 84 -12.94 -2.36 1.81
CA ARG A 84 -12.13 -1.51 0.93
C ARG A 84 -11.48 -0.37 1.70
N TYR A 85 -10.48 -0.69 2.49
CA TYR A 85 -9.76 0.29 3.30
C TYR A 85 -8.25 0.12 3.22
N ILE A 86 -7.55 1.18 3.61
CA ILE A 86 -6.13 1.19 3.89
C ILE A 86 -5.97 1.78 5.29
N SER A 87 -5.23 1.10 6.15
CA SER A 87 -4.92 1.56 7.50
C SER A 87 -3.42 1.62 7.70
N PHE A 88 -2.92 2.77 8.17
CA PHE A 88 -1.56 2.94 8.67
C PHE A 88 -1.63 3.00 10.18
N GLY A 89 -0.86 2.16 10.86
CA GLY A 89 -0.75 2.18 12.32
C GLY A 89 0.71 2.08 12.75
N THR A 90 1.03 2.69 13.88
CA THR A 90 2.31 2.49 14.55
C THR A 90 2.15 1.29 15.46
N GLU A 91 2.93 0.23 15.21
CA GLU A 91 2.85 -1.02 15.94
C GLU A 91 3.79 -0.98 17.14
N ASN A 92 3.19 -0.86 18.33
CA ASN A 92 3.90 -0.79 19.61
C ASN A 92 3.62 -2.00 20.52
N THR A 93 2.77 -2.92 20.08
CA THR A 93 2.24 -4.03 20.89
C THR A 93 2.70 -5.40 20.39
N LEU A 94 3.41 -5.45 19.25
CA LEU A 94 3.96 -6.70 18.72
C LEU A 94 4.97 -7.30 19.70
N GLU A 95 4.63 -8.47 20.23
CA GLU A 95 5.49 -9.26 21.09
C GLU A 95 6.48 -10.07 20.24
N THR A 96 7.73 -9.61 20.18
CA THR A 96 8.80 -10.21 19.36
C THR A 96 9.56 -11.33 20.05
N GLY A 97 9.13 -11.75 21.24
CA GLY A 97 9.89 -12.76 22.00
C GLY A 97 11.27 -12.27 22.43
N GLY A 98 11.45 -10.96 22.65
CA GLY A 98 12.68 -10.36 23.16
C GLY A 98 13.76 -10.03 22.11
N CYS A 99 13.53 -10.34 20.83
CA CYS A 99 14.43 -9.94 19.75
C CYS A 99 13.96 -8.65 19.04
N GLY A 100 14.80 -8.07 18.19
CA GLY A 100 14.41 -6.92 17.37
C GLY A 100 13.38 -7.32 16.31
N TRP A 101 12.56 -6.37 15.84
CA TRP A 101 11.50 -6.67 14.84
C TRP A 101 12.05 -7.31 13.56
N SER A 102 13.22 -6.87 13.08
CA SER A 102 13.85 -7.45 11.89
C SER A 102 14.20 -8.92 12.08
N ASP A 103 14.87 -9.26 13.19
CA ASP A 103 15.19 -10.65 13.52
C ASP A 103 13.93 -11.49 13.71
N PHE A 104 12.90 -10.91 14.33
CA PHE A 104 11.60 -11.55 14.53
C PHE A 104 10.93 -11.89 13.20
N PHE A 105 10.78 -10.92 12.29
CA PHE A 105 10.14 -11.18 11.00
C PHE A 105 10.95 -12.15 10.15
N GLU A 106 12.29 -12.05 10.14
CA GLU A 106 13.13 -13.03 9.47
C GLU A 106 12.95 -14.44 10.04
N ALA A 107 12.85 -14.58 11.37
CA ALA A 107 12.52 -15.86 12.02
C ALA A 107 11.13 -16.39 11.62
N THR A 108 10.13 -15.50 11.49
CA THR A 108 8.77 -15.89 11.07
C THR A 108 8.70 -16.34 9.61
N LEU A 109 9.59 -15.84 8.75
CA LEU A 109 9.63 -16.18 7.32
C LEU A 109 10.62 -17.30 6.98
N SER A 110 11.53 -17.62 7.92
CA SER A 110 12.54 -18.67 7.77
C SER A 110 12.05 -20.02 8.30
N GLU A 111 12.46 -21.10 7.64
CA GLU A 111 12.34 -22.46 8.16
C GLU A 111 13.47 -22.83 9.14
N LYS A 112 14.47 -21.96 9.34
CA LYS A 112 15.62 -22.21 10.23
C LYS A 112 15.41 -21.59 11.61
N GLU A 113 15.70 -22.35 12.66
CA GLU A 113 15.59 -21.98 14.08
C GLU A 113 16.64 -20.95 14.58
N ALA A 114 17.47 -20.38 13.70
CA ALA A 114 18.73 -19.72 14.07
C ALA A 114 18.60 -18.27 14.58
N HIS A 115 17.52 -17.93 15.28
CA HIS A 115 17.30 -16.57 15.81
C HIS A 115 17.20 -16.57 17.35
N SER A 116 17.62 -15.48 17.98
CA SER A 116 17.61 -15.27 19.45
C SER A 116 16.22 -15.00 20.03
N CYS A 117 15.18 -15.07 19.20
CA CYS A 117 13.79 -14.82 19.59
C CYS A 117 13.21 -15.98 20.39
N ASP A 118 12.28 -15.68 21.31
CA ASP A 118 11.42 -16.68 21.92
C ASP A 118 10.61 -17.42 20.84
N GLN A 119 10.70 -18.76 20.85
CA GLN A 119 10.10 -19.58 19.81
C GLN A 119 8.57 -19.60 19.88
N ALA A 120 7.97 -19.48 21.08
CA ALA A 120 6.52 -19.46 21.20
C ALA A 120 5.92 -18.21 20.56
N SER A 121 6.58 -17.04 20.69
CA SER A 121 6.17 -15.83 19.99
C SER A 121 6.25 -15.99 18.46
N VAL A 122 7.34 -16.57 17.94
CA VAL A 122 7.53 -16.81 16.50
C VAL A 122 6.48 -17.78 15.95
N GLU A 123 6.26 -18.91 16.62
CA GLU A 123 5.27 -19.91 16.22
C GLU A 123 3.84 -19.37 16.28
N SER A 124 3.51 -18.59 17.32
CA SER A 124 2.22 -17.93 17.44
C SER A 124 1.99 -16.99 16.26
N PHE A 125 2.98 -16.20 15.86
CA PHE A 125 2.84 -15.30 14.71
C PHE A 125 2.72 -16.08 13.39
N LYS A 126 3.54 -17.11 13.18
CA LYS A 126 3.50 -17.99 11.99
C LYS A 126 2.12 -18.60 11.80
N SER A 127 1.49 -19.07 12.88
CA SER A 127 0.17 -19.71 12.80
C SER A 127 -0.96 -18.76 12.38
N VAL A 128 -0.81 -17.45 12.64
CA VAL A 128 -1.82 -16.43 12.30
C VAL A 128 -1.58 -15.82 10.91
N PHE A 129 -0.32 -15.52 10.57
CA PHE A 129 0.00 -14.68 9.41
C PHE A 129 0.73 -15.38 8.27
N VAL A 130 1.36 -16.54 8.51
CA VAL A 130 2.25 -17.18 7.51
C VAL A 130 1.62 -18.43 6.91
N GLN A 131 0.92 -19.24 7.71
CA GLN A 131 0.34 -20.47 7.22
C GLN A 131 -0.72 -20.21 6.13
N GLY A 132 -0.49 -20.74 4.93
CA GLY A 132 -1.41 -20.61 3.79
C GLY A 132 -1.48 -19.19 3.21
N THR A 133 -0.46 -18.35 3.45
CA THR A 133 -0.40 -16.96 3.01
C THR A 133 0.84 -16.73 2.15
N ASP A 134 0.75 -15.91 1.10
CA ASP A 134 1.94 -15.45 0.40
C ASP A 134 2.68 -14.44 1.29
N ALA A 135 3.87 -14.81 1.75
CA ALA A 135 4.61 -14.04 2.72
C ALA A 135 6.09 -13.96 2.37
N GLY A 136 6.73 -12.84 2.69
CA GLY A 136 8.12 -12.66 2.34
C GLY A 136 8.64 -11.26 2.66
N ILE A 137 9.76 -10.93 2.00
CA ILE A 137 10.46 -9.66 2.18
C ILE A 137 10.63 -9.00 0.83
N TRP A 138 10.08 -7.80 0.67
CA TRP A 138 10.52 -6.90 -0.39
C TRP A 138 11.63 -6.00 0.16
N LYS A 139 12.71 -5.84 -0.61
CA LYS A 139 13.81 -4.94 -0.27
C LYS A 139 13.85 -3.81 -1.29
N ALA A 140 13.75 -2.57 -0.82
CA ALA A 140 13.94 -1.39 -1.65
C ALA A 140 14.78 -0.38 -0.89
N ALA A 141 15.78 0.18 -1.58
CA ALA A 141 16.81 1.02 -0.99
C ALA A 141 17.47 0.35 0.24
N ASP A 142 17.43 1.00 1.39
CA ASP A 142 17.97 0.56 2.68
C ASP A 142 16.90 0.01 3.63
N ARG A 143 15.71 -0.35 3.10
CA ARG A 143 14.57 -0.81 3.90
C ARG A 143 14.05 -2.19 3.49
N ALA A 144 13.68 -2.96 4.51
CA ALA A 144 12.92 -4.19 4.36
C ALA A 144 11.43 -3.94 4.63
N TYR A 145 10.59 -4.55 3.79
CA TYR A 145 9.14 -4.57 3.90
C TYR A 145 8.70 -6.03 4.02
N TYR A 146 8.17 -6.40 5.17
CA TYR A 146 7.74 -7.76 5.49
C TYR A 146 6.26 -7.87 5.14
N PHE A 147 5.92 -8.64 4.11
CA PHE A 147 4.56 -8.74 3.59
C PHE A 147 3.91 -10.08 3.95
N PHE A 148 2.60 -10.05 4.15
CA PHE A 148 1.73 -11.18 4.42
C PHE A 148 0.40 -10.95 3.67
N LEU A 149 0.23 -11.62 2.54
CA LEU A 149 -0.84 -11.42 1.55
C LEU A 149 -1.71 -12.69 1.44
N PRO A 150 -2.72 -12.87 2.32
CA PRO A 150 -3.58 -14.04 2.27
C PRO A 150 -4.55 -13.95 1.09
N ASP A 151 -4.97 -15.11 0.56
CA ASP A 151 -5.98 -15.16 -0.52
C ASP A 151 -7.34 -14.57 -0.09
N GLN A 152 -7.63 -14.59 1.21
CA GLN A 152 -8.85 -14.05 1.81
C GLN A 152 -8.54 -13.25 3.06
N GLY A 153 -9.25 -12.14 3.25
CA GLY A 153 -9.11 -11.29 4.43
C GLY A 153 -8.28 -10.05 4.14
N SER A 154 -7.56 -9.58 5.16
CA SER A 154 -6.72 -8.39 5.04
C SER A 154 -5.27 -8.80 4.86
N SER A 155 -4.60 -8.08 3.96
CA SER A 155 -3.18 -8.13 3.72
C SER A 155 -2.45 -7.15 4.62
N PHE A 156 -1.23 -7.51 5.00
CA PHE A 156 -0.41 -6.75 5.93
C PHE A 156 0.99 -6.53 5.38
N VAL A 157 1.52 -5.32 5.57
CA VAL A 157 2.92 -5.00 5.31
C VAL A 157 3.50 -4.29 6.52
N PHE A 158 4.60 -4.82 7.05
CA PHE A 158 5.32 -4.25 8.18
C PHE A 158 6.66 -3.67 7.72
N PHE A 159 7.00 -2.47 8.19
CA PHE A 159 8.27 -1.82 7.86
C PHE A 159 8.64 -0.75 8.87
N GLN A 160 9.93 -0.43 8.96
CA GLN A 160 10.40 0.65 9.80
C GLN A 160 10.19 2.01 9.11
N SER A 161 9.64 2.98 9.82
CA SER A 161 9.54 4.36 9.33
C SER A 161 10.80 5.18 9.59
N ASN A 162 10.88 6.38 9.02
CA ASN A 162 12.06 7.26 9.10
C ASN A 162 12.44 7.66 10.53
N ASN A 163 11.48 7.66 11.46
CA ASN A 163 11.69 7.95 12.89
C ASN A 163 12.01 6.70 13.72
N GLY A 164 12.16 5.54 13.08
CA GLY A 164 12.52 4.28 13.73
C GLY A 164 11.33 3.46 14.22
N ASN A 165 10.09 3.94 14.09
CA ASN A 165 8.90 3.21 14.54
C ASN A 165 8.53 2.08 13.57
N LEU A 166 8.04 0.96 14.09
CA LEU A 166 7.42 -0.09 13.30
C LEU A 166 6.05 0.37 12.80
N ILE A 167 5.86 0.37 11.49
CA ILE A 167 4.59 0.68 10.85
C ILE A 167 3.94 -0.62 10.39
N LYS A 168 2.65 -0.75 10.68
CA LYS A 168 1.75 -1.75 10.10
C LYS A 168 0.87 -1.04 9.07
N LEU A 169 0.98 -1.48 7.83
CA LEU A 169 0.08 -1.13 6.75
C LEU A 169 -0.87 -2.29 6.50
N GLU A 170 -2.18 -2.02 6.45
CA GLU A 170 -3.22 -3.04 6.32
C GLU A 170 -4.23 -2.65 5.23
N SER A 171 -4.64 -3.62 4.41
CA SER A 171 -5.71 -3.43 3.43
C SER A 171 -6.42 -4.74 3.09
N ASP A 172 -7.72 -4.69 2.84
CA ASP A 172 -8.54 -5.83 2.42
C ASP A 172 -8.77 -5.93 0.90
N PHE A 173 -8.15 -5.06 0.11
CA PHE A 173 -8.36 -5.02 -1.33
C PHE A 173 -7.09 -4.81 -2.17
N LEU A 174 -5.96 -4.48 -1.55
CA LEU A 174 -4.70 -4.32 -2.26
C LEU A 174 -4.00 -5.68 -2.41
N ASP A 175 -3.53 -5.93 -3.63
CA ASP A 175 -2.59 -6.99 -3.96
C ASP A 175 -1.14 -6.50 -3.81
N SER A 176 -0.18 -7.37 -4.11
CA SER A 176 1.26 -7.06 -4.09
C SER A 176 1.57 -5.77 -4.86
N ASP A 177 1.04 -5.62 -6.07
CA ASP A 177 1.33 -4.47 -6.94
C ASP A 177 0.69 -3.19 -6.41
N GLY A 178 -0.48 -3.28 -5.79
CA GLY A 178 -1.13 -2.18 -5.08
C GLY A 178 -0.28 -1.66 -3.91
N PHE A 179 0.25 -2.55 -3.08
CA PHE A 179 1.15 -2.16 -1.99
C PHE A 179 2.46 -1.57 -2.50
N ARG A 180 3.07 -2.15 -3.52
CA ARG A 180 4.33 -1.64 -4.10
C ARG A 180 4.18 -0.24 -4.68
N ARG A 181 3.10 0.00 -5.45
CA ARG A 181 2.79 1.35 -5.96
C ARG A 181 2.61 2.35 -4.82
N MET A 182 1.90 1.97 -3.77
CA MET A 182 1.74 2.81 -2.58
C MET A 182 3.04 3.21 -1.90
N LEU A 183 4.00 2.29 -1.85
CA LEU A 183 5.30 2.48 -1.23
C LEU A 183 6.31 3.22 -2.14
N GLY A 184 5.93 3.52 -3.38
CA GLY A 184 6.72 4.28 -4.35
C GLY A 184 7.53 3.39 -5.30
N ASP A 185 6.84 2.55 -6.06
CA ASP A 185 7.35 1.65 -7.11
C ASP A 185 8.67 0.93 -6.74
N MET A 186 8.51 -0.11 -5.92
CA MET A 186 9.56 -1.06 -5.52
C MET A 186 9.76 -2.22 -6.49
#